data_AF-A0A376KM35-F1
#
_entry.id   AF-A0A376KM35-F1
#
_cell.length_a   1.000
_cell.length_b   1.000
_cell.length_c   1.000
_cell.angle_alpha   90.00
_cell.angle_beta   90.00
_cell.angle_gamma   90.00
#
_symmetry.space_group_name_H-M   'P 1'
#
loop_
_entity.id
_entity.type
_entity.pdbx_description
1 polymer ?
#
loop_
_entity_poly.entity_id
_entity_poly.type
_entity_poly.pdbx_seq_one_letter_code
_entity_poly.pdbx_strand_id
1 'polypeptide(L)'
;MIPRSPGGEITPEGLMAVGRIAREFNLYTKITGSQRLAMFGAQKDDLPEIWRQLIEAGFETGHAYAKALRMAKTCVGSTWCRYGVGDSVGLGVELENRYKGIRTPHKMKFGVSGCTRECSEAQGKDVGIIATEKGWNLYVCGNGGMKPRHADLLAADIDRETLIKYLDRFMMFYIRTADKLTRTAPWLENLEGGIDYLKAVIIDDKLGLNAHLEEEMARLREAVVCEWTETVNTPSAQTRFKHFINSDKRDPNVQMVPEREQHRPATPYERIPVTLVEDNA
;
A
#
# COMPACT_ATOMS: atom_id res chain seq x y z
N MET A 1 -10.57 5.07 -5.08
CA MET A 1 -9.65 5.37 -3.97
C MET A 1 -9.65 4.27 -2.92
N ILE A 2 -8.61 4.18 -2.10
CA ILE A 2 -8.49 3.20 -1.01
C ILE A 2 -7.83 3.93 0.16
N PRO A 3 -8.53 4.21 1.27
CA PRO A 3 -7.90 4.76 2.48
C PRO A 3 -6.91 3.75 3.09
N ARG A 4 -5.90 4.26 3.80
CA ARG A 4 -4.95 3.40 4.53
C ARG A 4 -5.63 2.79 5.75
N SER A 5 -5.51 1.48 5.92
CA SER A 5 -5.89 0.74 7.12
C SER A 5 -4.71 -0.15 7.54
N PRO A 6 -3.80 0.34 8.40
CA PRO A 6 -2.60 -0.39 8.81
C PRO A 6 -2.96 -1.75 9.40
N GLY A 7 -2.26 -2.80 8.97
CA GLY A 7 -2.56 -4.17 9.41
C GLY A 7 -3.96 -4.69 9.02
N GLY A 8 -4.71 -3.93 8.22
CA GLY A 8 -6.11 -4.21 7.90
C GLY A 8 -7.12 -3.77 8.98
N GLU A 9 -6.69 -3.03 9.99
CA GLU A 9 -7.56 -2.60 11.09
C GLU A 9 -8.42 -1.40 10.71
N ILE A 10 -9.71 -1.47 11.05
CA ILE A 10 -10.70 -0.41 10.85
C ILE A 10 -11.58 -0.36 12.09
N THR A 11 -11.71 0.82 12.72
CA THR A 11 -12.60 1.01 13.86
C THR A 11 -14.07 0.97 13.44
N PRO A 12 -15.02 0.69 14.36
CA PRO A 12 -16.44 0.80 14.05
C PRO A 12 -16.84 2.16 13.47
N GLU A 13 -16.29 3.25 14.02
CA GLU A 13 -16.52 4.63 13.56
C GLU A 13 -15.95 4.84 12.15
N GLY A 14 -14.74 4.35 11.89
CA GLY A 14 -14.11 4.39 10.57
C GLY A 14 -14.92 3.60 9.53
N LEU A 15 -15.44 2.43 9.91
CA LEU A 15 -16.29 1.61 9.04
C LEU A 15 -17.60 2.33 8.70
N MET A 16 -18.26 2.93 9.69
CA MET A 16 -19.46 3.75 9.48
C MET A 16 -19.16 4.97 8.59
N ALA A 17 -18.03 5.65 8.80
CA ALA A 17 -17.62 6.79 7.99
C ALA A 17 -17.41 6.38 6.53
N VAL A 18 -16.69 5.28 6.26
CA VAL A 18 -16.50 4.76 4.89
C VAL A 18 -17.86 4.45 4.24
N GLY A 19 -18.78 3.81 4.95
CA GLY A 19 -20.12 3.52 4.44
C GLY A 19 -20.93 4.78 4.13
N ARG A 20 -20.90 5.77 5.02
CA ARG A 20 -21.57 7.07 4.84
C ARG A 20 -21.03 7.80 3.61
N ILE A 21 -19.71 7.93 3.50
CA ILE A 21 -19.02 8.59 2.38
C ILE A 21 -19.30 7.85 1.07
N ALA A 22 -19.24 6.51 1.08
CA ALA A 22 -19.56 5.72 -0.10
C ALA A 22 -20.99 5.97 -0.58
N ARG A 23 -21.97 6.05 0.32
CA ARG A 23 -23.35 6.38 -0.02
C ARG A 23 -23.49 7.80 -0.57
N GLU A 24 -22.86 8.78 0.08
CA GLU A 24 -22.93 10.20 -0.28
C GLU A 24 -22.42 10.47 -1.70
N PHE A 25 -21.29 9.87 -2.06
CA PHE A 25 -20.66 10.03 -3.38
C PHE A 25 -21.04 8.93 -4.37
N ASN A 26 -22.03 8.10 -4.03
CA ASN A 26 -22.46 6.94 -4.83
C ASN A 26 -21.26 6.09 -5.31
N LEU A 27 -20.49 5.53 -4.39
CA LEU A 27 -19.26 4.79 -4.67
C LEU A 27 -19.46 3.30 -4.52
N TYR A 28 -18.95 2.52 -5.48
CA TYR A 28 -18.86 1.07 -5.37
C TYR A 28 -17.79 0.68 -4.34
N THR A 29 -18.15 -0.09 -3.32
CA THR A 29 -17.21 -0.55 -2.29
C THR A 29 -16.83 -2.03 -2.45
N LYS A 30 -15.55 -2.36 -2.21
CA LYS A 30 -15.05 -3.75 -2.26
C LYS A 30 -13.96 -4.01 -1.22
N ILE A 31 -14.08 -5.11 -0.48
CA ILE A 31 -12.97 -5.65 0.33
C ILE A 31 -11.89 -6.20 -0.60
N THR A 32 -10.67 -5.75 -0.42
CA THR A 32 -9.51 -6.14 -1.24
C THR A 32 -8.72 -7.26 -0.57
N GLY A 33 -7.95 -8.02 -1.36
CA GLY A 33 -7.02 -9.03 -0.84
C GLY A 33 -5.91 -8.47 0.06
N SER A 34 -5.80 -7.14 0.14
CA SER A 34 -4.90 -6.38 1.01
C SER A 34 -5.52 -6.04 2.37
N GLN A 35 -6.68 -6.62 2.72
CA GLN A 35 -7.44 -6.32 3.94
C GLN A 35 -7.86 -4.85 4.05
N ARG A 36 -8.24 -4.25 2.92
CA ARG A 36 -8.69 -2.84 2.86
C ARG A 36 -10.01 -2.69 2.13
N LEU A 37 -10.71 -1.61 2.42
CA LEU A 37 -11.92 -1.20 1.69
C LEU A 37 -11.53 -0.28 0.52
N ALA A 38 -11.78 -0.75 -0.70
CA ALA A 38 -11.68 0.09 -1.90
C ALA A 38 -13.02 0.74 -2.22
N MET A 39 -12.99 2.00 -2.66
CA MET A 39 -14.15 2.80 -3.04
C MET A 39 -13.95 3.28 -4.49
N PHE A 40 -14.83 2.93 -5.40
CA PHE A 40 -14.71 3.17 -6.85
C PHE A 40 -15.84 4.06 -7.36
N GLY A 41 -15.59 4.75 -8.47
CA GLY A 41 -16.59 5.60 -9.13
C GLY A 41 -16.58 7.07 -8.70
N ALA A 42 -15.66 7.47 -7.82
CA ALA A 42 -15.47 8.87 -7.48
C ALA A 42 -15.06 9.66 -8.72
N GLN A 43 -15.72 10.79 -8.96
CA GLN A 43 -15.27 11.74 -9.97
C GLN A 43 -14.09 12.55 -9.45
N LYS A 44 -13.34 13.14 -10.39
CA LYS A 44 -12.05 13.77 -10.08
C LYS A 44 -12.21 14.96 -9.14
N ASP A 45 -13.27 15.73 -9.35
CA ASP A 45 -13.69 16.92 -8.61
C ASP A 45 -14.21 16.59 -7.20
N ASP A 46 -14.76 15.40 -6.99
CA ASP A 46 -15.20 14.92 -5.67
C ASP A 46 -14.00 14.57 -4.75
N LEU A 47 -12.81 14.32 -5.30
CA LEU A 47 -11.69 13.76 -4.56
C LEU A 47 -11.24 14.58 -3.34
N PRO A 48 -11.04 15.92 -3.43
CA PRO A 48 -10.62 16.70 -2.27
C PRO A 48 -11.60 16.63 -1.10
N GLU A 49 -12.91 16.64 -1.39
CA GLU A 49 -13.95 16.56 -0.36
C GLU A 49 -14.02 15.16 0.26
N ILE A 50 -13.95 14.11 -0.57
CA ILE A 50 -13.90 12.73 -0.04
C ILE A 50 -12.66 12.55 0.85
N TRP A 51 -11.50 13.09 0.46
CA TRP A 51 -10.29 13.03 1.26
C TRP A 51 -10.43 13.77 2.58
N ARG A 52 -11.03 14.97 2.59
CA ARG A 52 -11.31 15.74 3.81
C ARG A 52 -12.12 14.89 4.80
N GLN A 53 -13.23 14.31 4.36
CA GLN A 53 -14.09 13.50 5.21
C GLN A 53 -13.40 12.22 5.73
N LEU A 54 -12.56 11.60 4.91
CA LEU A 54 -11.76 10.43 5.33
C LEU A 54 -10.69 10.81 6.36
N ILE A 55 -10.02 11.96 6.19
CA ILE A 55 -9.05 12.48 7.15
C ILE A 55 -9.72 12.78 8.49
N GLU A 56 -10.91 13.39 8.48
CA GLU A 56 -11.71 13.65 9.68
C GLU A 56 -12.11 12.35 10.40
N ALA A 57 -12.29 11.27 9.66
CA ALA A 57 -12.52 9.93 10.20
C ALA A 57 -11.23 9.19 10.61
N GLY A 58 -10.07 9.84 10.55
CA GLY A 58 -8.78 9.28 10.99
C GLY A 58 -8.02 8.48 9.91
N PHE A 59 -8.44 8.52 8.65
CA PHE A 59 -7.74 7.83 7.57
C PHE A 59 -6.65 8.69 6.91
N GLU A 60 -5.69 8.01 6.28
CA GLU A 60 -4.65 8.62 5.45
C GLU A 60 -4.70 8.08 4.01
N THR A 61 -3.90 8.67 3.12
CA THR A 61 -3.69 8.13 1.77
C THR A 61 -3.20 6.67 1.80
N GLY A 62 -3.97 5.77 1.18
CA GLY A 62 -3.63 4.35 1.11
C GLY A 62 -2.56 3.99 0.06
N HIS A 63 -2.06 4.96 -0.71
CA HIS A 63 -1.01 4.75 -1.72
C HIS A 63 -1.30 3.60 -2.72
N ALA A 64 -2.59 3.36 -3.01
CA ALA A 64 -3.08 2.18 -3.73
C ALA A 64 -2.40 1.90 -5.07
N TYR A 65 -2.03 2.96 -5.80
CA TYR A 65 -1.41 2.88 -7.12
C TYR A 65 0.06 3.33 -7.13
N ALA A 66 0.57 3.88 -6.04
CA ALA A 66 1.94 4.37 -5.94
C ALA A 66 2.98 3.25 -6.16
N LYS A 67 4.18 3.67 -6.59
CA LYS A 67 5.40 2.87 -6.49
C LYS A 67 5.99 3.11 -5.10
N ALA A 68 5.36 2.49 -4.12
CA ALA A 68 5.65 2.58 -2.68
C ALA A 68 5.10 1.31 -1.99
N LEU A 69 5.25 1.24 -0.66
CA LEU A 69 4.53 0.24 0.14
C LEU A 69 3.02 0.41 -0.04
N ARG A 70 2.36 -0.64 -0.55
CA ARG A 70 0.91 -0.65 -0.67
C ARG A 70 0.24 -1.04 0.62
N MET A 71 0.67 -2.10 1.29
CA MET A 71 0.15 -2.55 2.60
C MET A 71 1.09 -3.53 3.30
N ALA A 72 0.86 -3.74 4.60
CA ALA A 72 1.26 -4.92 5.35
C ALA A 72 0.01 -5.76 5.68
N LYS A 73 -0.20 -6.86 4.95
CA LYS A 73 -1.29 -7.83 5.24
C LYS A 73 -0.90 -8.64 6.47
N THR A 74 -1.81 -8.79 7.43
CA THR A 74 -1.54 -9.54 8.66
C THR A 74 -2.52 -10.69 8.83
N CYS A 75 -2.21 -11.66 9.67
CA CYS A 75 -3.28 -12.43 10.32
C CYS A 75 -3.58 -11.80 11.69
N VAL A 76 -4.63 -12.28 12.36
CA VAL A 76 -5.04 -11.75 13.68
C VAL A 76 -4.06 -12.02 14.83
N GLY A 77 -2.93 -12.70 14.56
CA GLY A 77 -1.82 -12.87 15.49
C GLY A 77 -2.15 -13.65 16.76
N SER A 78 -1.24 -13.63 17.73
CA SER A 78 -1.44 -14.18 19.07
C SER A 78 -2.55 -13.46 19.86
N THR A 79 -2.95 -12.26 19.43
CA THR A 79 -4.02 -11.47 20.05
C THR A 79 -5.38 -12.16 19.98
N TRP A 80 -5.69 -12.86 18.88
CA TRP A 80 -7.00 -13.50 18.67
C TRP A 80 -6.93 -14.94 18.15
N CYS A 81 -5.79 -15.40 17.63
CA CYS A 81 -5.65 -16.76 17.13
C CYS A 81 -5.02 -17.66 18.20
N ARG A 82 -5.70 -18.77 18.53
CA ARG A 82 -5.16 -19.80 19.44
C ARG A 82 -3.83 -20.45 18.99
N TYR A 83 -3.48 -20.29 17.71
CA TYR A 83 -2.23 -20.79 17.12
C TYR A 83 -1.21 -19.68 16.89
N GLY A 84 -1.54 -18.44 17.23
CA GLY A 84 -0.64 -17.31 17.06
C GLY A 84 0.50 -17.41 18.06
N VAL A 85 1.73 -17.39 17.55
CA VAL A 85 2.97 -17.38 18.33
C VAL A 85 3.42 -15.94 18.57
N GLY A 86 3.37 -15.10 17.52
CA GLY A 86 3.71 -13.68 17.60
C GLY A 86 2.53 -12.76 17.31
N ASP A 87 2.62 -11.53 17.82
CA ASP A 87 1.70 -10.45 17.47
C ASP A 87 2.02 -9.91 16.08
N SER A 88 1.43 -10.54 15.07
CA SER A 88 1.57 -10.10 13.68
C SER A 88 0.81 -8.81 13.36
N VAL A 89 -0.24 -8.48 14.12
CA VAL A 89 -1.03 -7.27 13.86
C VAL A 89 -0.22 -6.06 14.30
N GLY A 90 0.25 -6.04 15.55
CA GLY A 90 1.06 -4.93 16.07
C GLY A 90 2.32 -4.69 15.25
N LEU A 91 3.05 -5.75 14.90
CA LEU A 91 4.22 -5.63 14.02
C LEU A 91 3.84 -5.16 12.61
N GLY A 92 2.76 -5.68 12.02
CA GLY A 92 2.30 -5.25 10.70
C GLY A 92 1.90 -3.77 10.65
N VAL A 93 1.21 -3.28 11.69
CA VAL A 93 0.83 -1.87 11.85
C VAL A 93 2.06 -0.98 11.98
N GLU A 94 3.04 -1.39 12.79
CA GLU A 94 4.31 -0.67 12.94
C GLU A 94 5.02 -0.56 11.59
N LEU A 95 5.23 -1.68 10.90
CA LEU A 95 5.98 -1.70 9.64
C LEU A 95 5.26 -0.91 8.55
N GLU A 96 3.92 -1.00 8.48
CA GLU A 96 3.17 -0.20 7.51
C GLU A 96 3.31 1.31 7.78
N ASN A 97 3.28 1.73 9.05
CA ASN A 97 3.53 3.13 9.42
C ASN A 97 5.00 3.53 9.28
N ARG A 98 5.94 2.59 9.40
CA ARG A 98 7.37 2.84 9.22
C ARG A 98 7.71 3.14 7.76
N TYR A 99 7.17 2.37 6.81
CA TYR A 99 7.56 2.45 5.40
C TYR A 99 6.51 3.11 4.50
N LYS A 100 5.44 3.68 5.07
CA LYS A 100 4.44 4.44 4.29
C LYS A 100 5.10 5.62 3.57
N GLY A 101 4.61 5.95 2.39
CA GLY A 101 5.05 7.14 1.64
C GLY A 101 6.41 7.02 0.94
N ILE A 102 7.30 6.15 1.42
CA ILE A 102 8.62 5.93 0.84
C ILE A 102 8.48 5.40 -0.59
N ARG A 103 9.07 6.11 -1.55
CA ARG A 103 9.06 5.73 -2.96
C ARG A 103 10.06 4.62 -3.22
N THR A 104 9.62 3.65 -3.98
CA THR A 104 10.39 2.46 -4.34
C THR A 104 10.40 2.28 -5.86
N PRO A 105 11.40 1.58 -6.43
CA PRO A 105 11.49 1.33 -7.87
C PRO A 105 10.18 0.77 -8.47
N HIS A 106 9.49 -0.08 -7.71
CA HIS A 106 8.13 -0.53 -8.00
C HIS A 106 7.29 -0.72 -6.72
N LYS A 107 5.97 -0.89 -6.85
CA LYS A 107 5.05 -1.25 -5.74
C LYS A 107 5.61 -2.37 -4.86
N MET A 108 5.48 -2.20 -3.55
CA MET A 108 5.90 -3.17 -2.54
C MET A 108 4.70 -3.70 -1.75
N LYS A 109 4.80 -4.96 -1.34
CA LYS A 109 3.80 -5.65 -0.55
C LYS A 109 4.45 -6.35 0.63
N PHE A 110 3.92 -6.15 1.83
CA PHE A 110 4.40 -6.80 3.06
C PHE A 110 3.35 -7.78 3.58
N GLY A 111 3.82 -8.83 4.23
CA GLY A 111 2.97 -9.84 4.87
C GLY A 111 3.56 -10.26 6.19
N VAL A 112 2.77 -10.19 7.26
CA VAL A 112 3.20 -10.55 8.60
C VAL A 112 2.26 -11.63 9.14
N SER A 113 2.82 -12.81 9.39
CA SER A 113 2.08 -13.96 9.91
C SER A 113 2.53 -14.24 11.34
N GLY A 114 1.57 -14.40 12.25
CA GLY A 114 1.84 -14.71 13.65
C GLY A 114 2.27 -16.16 13.90
N CYS A 115 2.32 -17.01 12.88
CA CYS A 115 2.87 -18.37 12.93
C CYS A 115 3.07 -18.95 11.52
N THR A 116 3.64 -20.16 11.44
CA THR A 116 3.96 -20.89 10.21
C THR A 116 2.76 -21.34 9.38
N ARG A 117 1.52 -21.22 9.92
CA ARG A 117 0.28 -21.41 9.13
C ARG A 117 0.08 -20.33 8.07
N GLU A 118 0.82 -19.23 8.19
CA GLU A 118 1.06 -18.32 7.08
C GLU A 118 -0.20 -17.63 6.52
N CYS A 119 -1.26 -17.45 7.33
CA CYS A 119 -2.54 -16.91 6.85
C CYS A 119 -2.46 -15.53 6.18
N SER A 120 -1.34 -14.80 6.34
CA SER A 120 -1.13 -13.55 5.63
C SER A 120 -0.67 -13.74 4.18
N GLU A 121 -0.16 -14.90 3.72
CA GLU A 121 0.57 -15.07 2.44
C GLU A 121 1.90 -14.28 2.38
N ALA A 122 2.58 -14.13 3.53
CA ALA A 122 3.91 -13.55 3.69
C ALA A 122 4.95 -14.01 2.64
N GLN A 123 5.11 -15.30 2.35
CA GLN A 123 6.11 -15.79 1.40
C GLN A 123 5.76 -15.45 -0.07
N GLY A 124 4.51 -15.08 -0.36
CA GLY A 124 4.09 -14.61 -1.69
C GLY A 124 4.33 -13.13 -1.95
N LYS A 125 5.00 -12.41 -1.04
CA LYS A 125 5.12 -10.95 -1.06
C LYS A 125 6.55 -10.47 -1.16
N ASP A 126 6.70 -9.19 -1.55
CA ASP A 126 8.02 -8.57 -1.70
C ASP A 126 8.82 -8.62 -0.38
N VAL A 127 8.12 -8.56 0.77
CA VAL A 127 8.66 -8.87 2.11
C VAL A 127 7.66 -9.73 2.89
N GLY A 128 8.13 -10.83 3.45
CA GLY A 128 7.37 -11.74 4.28
C GLY A 128 8.00 -11.89 5.67
N ILE A 129 7.19 -11.86 6.71
CA ILE A 129 7.64 -11.97 8.10
C ILE A 129 6.77 -13.01 8.79
N ILE A 130 7.39 -14.01 9.41
CA ILE A 130 6.68 -15.13 10.03
C ILE A 130 7.23 -15.34 11.44
N ALA A 131 6.36 -15.28 12.44
CA ALA A 131 6.75 -15.54 13.82
C ALA A 131 7.12 -17.01 14.03
N THR A 132 8.12 -17.23 14.85
CA THR A 132 8.56 -18.53 15.38
C THR A 132 8.62 -18.44 16.90
N GLU A 133 8.84 -19.57 17.57
CA GLU A 133 9.02 -19.58 19.03
C GLU A 133 10.31 -18.86 19.47
N LYS A 134 11.25 -18.63 18.55
CA LYS A 134 12.55 -18.01 18.82
C LYS A 134 12.66 -16.56 18.37
N GLY A 135 11.68 -16.06 17.61
CA GLY A 135 11.70 -14.71 17.05
C GLY A 135 10.92 -14.63 15.75
N TRP A 136 11.56 -14.09 14.71
CA TRP A 136 10.94 -13.84 13.41
C TRP A 136 11.82 -14.35 12.27
N ASN A 137 11.20 -15.01 11.30
CA ASN A 137 11.82 -15.29 10.01
C ASN A 137 11.50 -14.15 9.04
N LEU A 138 12.53 -13.60 8.40
CA LEU A 138 12.45 -12.56 7.38
C LEU A 138 12.69 -13.17 6.01
N TYR A 139 11.69 -13.07 5.14
CA TYR A 139 11.71 -13.48 3.75
C TYR A 139 11.62 -12.26 2.83
N VAL A 140 12.31 -12.30 1.68
CA VAL A 140 12.34 -11.19 0.73
C VAL A 140 12.15 -11.65 -0.71
N CYS A 141 11.73 -10.73 -1.57
CA CYS A 141 11.67 -10.91 -3.02
C CYS A 141 10.62 -11.92 -3.53
N GLY A 142 9.53 -12.15 -2.79
CA GLY A 142 8.36 -12.89 -3.30
C GLY A 142 7.47 -12.05 -4.23
N ASN A 143 6.59 -12.71 -4.98
CA ASN A 143 5.72 -12.05 -5.95
C ASN A 143 4.42 -12.83 -6.21
N GLY A 144 3.25 -12.25 -5.91
CA GLY A 144 1.93 -12.77 -6.34
C GLY A 144 1.43 -12.15 -7.67
N GLY A 145 2.31 -12.01 -8.67
CA GLY A 145 2.03 -11.35 -9.96
C GLY A 145 1.92 -12.30 -11.15
N MET A 146 2.19 -11.80 -12.38
CA MET A 146 2.13 -12.61 -13.62
C MET A 146 3.00 -13.87 -13.58
N LYS A 147 4.18 -13.77 -12.96
CA LYS A 147 5.06 -14.89 -12.64
C LYS A 147 5.13 -15.02 -11.12
N PRO A 148 4.30 -15.88 -10.51
CA PRO A 148 4.35 -16.11 -9.08
C PRO A 148 5.71 -16.63 -8.64
N ARG A 149 6.21 -16.16 -7.50
CA ARG A 149 7.51 -16.55 -6.94
C ARG A 149 7.43 -16.51 -5.42
N HIS A 150 7.92 -17.55 -4.74
CA HIS A 150 8.10 -17.50 -3.29
C HIS A 150 9.31 -16.64 -2.93
N ALA A 151 9.21 -15.96 -1.80
CA ALA A 151 10.28 -15.18 -1.21
C ALA A 151 11.38 -16.10 -0.67
N ASP A 152 12.63 -15.62 -0.70
CA ASP A 152 13.77 -16.33 -0.14
C ASP A 152 13.99 -15.93 1.32
N LEU A 153 14.43 -16.88 2.14
CA LEU A 153 14.77 -16.63 3.54
C LEU A 153 16.05 -15.79 3.62
N LEU A 154 15.93 -14.56 4.13
CA LEU A 154 17.06 -13.67 4.39
C LEU A 154 17.69 -13.97 5.76
N ALA A 155 16.87 -14.08 6.80
CA ALA A 155 17.32 -14.38 8.17
C ALA A 155 16.23 -15.13 8.92
N ALA A 156 16.62 -16.06 9.80
CA ALA A 156 15.71 -16.86 10.60
C ALA A 156 15.87 -16.57 12.09
N ASP A 157 14.78 -16.73 12.84
CA ASP A 157 14.74 -16.66 14.30
C ASP A 157 15.41 -15.40 14.89
N ILE A 158 15.26 -14.26 14.20
CA ILE A 158 15.84 -12.99 14.66
C ILE A 158 14.87 -12.21 15.56
N ASP A 159 15.42 -11.41 16.47
CA ASP A 159 14.64 -10.50 17.29
C ASP A 159 14.08 -9.32 16.46
N ARG A 160 13.17 -8.55 17.06
CA ARG A 160 12.47 -7.44 16.38
C ARG A 160 13.41 -6.29 16.01
N GLU A 161 14.43 -5.99 16.81
CA GLU A 161 15.36 -4.90 16.51
C GLU A 161 16.22 -5.26 15.28
N THR A 162 16.77 -6.47 15.29
CA THR A 162 17.54 -7.02 14.16
C THR A 162 16.69 -7.11 12.89
N LEU A 163 15.42 -7.55 13.01
CA LEU A 163 14.45 -7.59 11.91
C LEU A 163 14.28 -6.22 11.25
N ILE A 164 14.05 -5.17 12.05
CA ILE A 164 13.83 -3.81 11.53
C ILE A 164 15.10 -3.29 10.85
N LYS A 165 16.29 -3.50 11.43
CA LYS A 165 17.57 -3.10 10.82
C LYS A 165 17.78 -3.78 9.47
N TYR A 166 17.59 -5.09 9.39
CA TYR A 166 17.77 -5.82 8.13
C TYR A 166 16.76 -5.40 7.08
N LEU A 167 15.53 -5.11 7.49
CA LEU A 167 14.50 -4.63 6.57
C LEU A 167 14.77 -3.21 6.06
N ASP A 168 15.24 -2.29 6.91
CA ASP A 168 15.65 -0.94 6.49
C ASP A 168 16.78 -1.00 5.44
N ARG A 169 17.82 -1.79 5.74
CA ARG A 169 18.95 -2.01 4.83
C ARG A 169 18.49 -2.62 3.51
N PHE A 170 17.67 -3.66 3.56
CA PHE A 170 17.11 -4.31 2.37
C PHE A 170 16.33 -3.32 1.51
N MET A 171 15.44 -2.56 2.14
CA MET A 171 14.61 -1.57 1.44
C MET A 171 15.47 -0.51 0.76
N MET A 172 16.46 0.04 1.46
CA MET A 172 17.36 1.05 0.88
C MET A 172 18.27 0.47 -0.19
N PHE A 173 18.83 -0.72 0.00
CA PHE A 173 19.68 -1.37 -0.99
C PHE A 173 18.89 -1.62 -2.29
N TYR A 174 17.66 -2.13 -2.17
CA TYR A 174 16.75 -2.28 -3.31
C TYR A 174 16.42 -0.93 -3.99
N ILE A 175 16.09 0.11 -3.20
CA ILE A 175 15.83 1.46 -3.73
C ILE A 175 17.03 2.01 -4.52
N ARG A 176 18.25 1.75 -4.03
CA ARG A 176 19.49 2.28 -4.60
C ARG A 176 19.97 1.54 -5.83
N THR A 177 19.71 0.24 -5.92
CA THR A 177 20.35 -0.64 -6.90
C THR A 177 19.41 -1.20 -7.97
N ALA A 178 18.10 -1.21 -7.73
CA ALA A 178 17.16 -1.72 -8.72
C ALA A 178 16.80 -0.65 -9.76
N ASP A 179 16.71 -1.08 -11.02
CA ASP A 179 16.22 -0.23 -12.11
C ASP A 179 14.77 0.22 -11.88
N LYS A 180 14.42 1.34 -12.52
CA LYS A 180 13.05 1.88 -12.50
C LYS A 180 12.05 0.83 -12.97
N LEU A 181 10.93 0.72 -12.25
CA LEU A 181 9.83 -0.21 -12.52
C LEU A 181 10.19 -1.70 -12.37
N THR A 182 11.32 -2.04 -11.78
CA THR A 182 11.71 -3.42 -11.48
C THR A 182 11.10 -3.87 -10.14
N ARG A 183 10.54 -5.09 -10.08
CA ARG A 183 10.07 -5.71 -8.82
C ARG A 183 11.24 -6.35 -8.08
N THR A 184 11.11 -6.58 -6.77
CA THR A 184 12.15 -7.22 -5.97
C THR A 184 12.52 -8.64 -6.46
N ALA A 185 11.54 -9.43 -6.89
CA ALA A 185 11.76 -10.76 -7.46
C ALA A 185 12.76 -10.78 -8.65
N PRO A 186 12.49 -10.11 -9.80
CA PRO A 186 13.43 -10.06 -10.91
C PRO A 186 14.71 -9.27 -10.59
N TRP A 187 14.66 -8.30 -9.66
CA TRP A 187 15.88 -7.64 -9.18
C TRP A 187 16.82 -8.63 -8.48
N LEU A 188 16.30 -9.49 -7.61
CA LEU A 188 17.10 -10.53 -6.95
C LEU A 188 17.61 -11.58 -7.93
N GLU A 189 16.78 -11.98 -8.92
CA GLU A 189 17.18 -12.94 -9.96
C GLU A 189 18.33 -12.43 -10.82
N ASN A 190 18.40 -11.12 -11.05
CA ASN A 190 19.47 -10.47 -11.80
C ASN A 190 20.69 -10.08 -10.94
N LEU A 191 20.59 -10.20 -9.61
CA LEU A 191 21.68 -9.88 -8.70
C LEU A 191 22.70 -11.03 -8.73
N GLU A 192 23.95 -10.74 -9.12
CA GLU A 192 25.01 -11.75 -9.14
C GLU A 192 25.25 -12.31 -7.72
N GLY A 193 25.18 -13.64 -7.58
CA GLY A 193 25.22 -14.31 -6.28
C GLY A 193 23.87 -14.34 -5.53
N GLY A 194 22.81 -13.74 -6.09
CA GLY A 194 21.44 -13.87 -5.63
C GLY A 194 21.25 -13.58 -4.14
N ILE A 195 20.52 -14.46 -3.45
CA ILE A 195 20.22 -14.32 -2.03
C ILE A 195 21.46 -14.36 -1.14
N ASP A 196 22.50 -15.12 -1.51
CA ASP A 196 23.72 -15.23 -0.69
C ASP A 196 24.53 -13.93 -0.74
N TYR A 197 24.62 -13.31 -1.92
CA TYR A 197 25.20 -11.97 -2.02
C TYR A 197 24.38 -10.95 -1.23
N LEU A 198 23.05 -10.99 -1.35
CA LEU A 198 22.18 -10.09 -0.59
C LEU A 198 22.37 -10.25 0.93
N LYS A 199 22.47 -11.49 1.44
CA LYS A 199 22.79 -11.74 2.86
C LYS A 199 24.12 -11.12 3.24
N ALA A 200 25.17 -11.32 2.45
CA ALA A 200 26.49 -10.75 2.74
C ALA A 200 26.46 -9.21 2.80
N VAL A 201 25.67 -8.55 1.95
CA VAL A 201 25.52 -7.09 2.00
C VAL A 201 24.74 -6.65 3.25
N ILE A 202 23.57 -7.25 3.48
CA ILE A 202 22.61 -6.77 4.49
C ILE A 202 22.99 -7.19 5.93
N ILE A 203 23.53 -8.39 6.09
CA ILE A 203 23.85 -8.99 7.39
C ILE A 203 25.32 -8.75 7.73
N ASP A 204 26.23 -9.14 6.84
CA ASP A 204 27.67 -9.13 7.10
C ASP A 204 28.35 -7.78 6.77
N ASP A 205 27.56 -6.79 6.34
CA ASP A 205 28.03 -5.46 5.91
C ASP A 205 29.18 -5.52 4.91
N LYS A 206 29.12 -6.46 3.96
CA LYS A 206 30.19 -6.71 2.97
C LYS A 206 30.65 -5.45 2.20
N LEU A 207 29.78 -4.44 2.09
CA LEU A 207 30.06 -3.18 1.40
C LEU A 207 30.39 -2.01 2.34
N GLY A 208 30.28 -2.18 3.67
CA GLY A 208 30.48 -1.10 4.65
C GLY A 208 29.44 0.02 4.54
N LEU A 209 28.21 -0.31 4.10
CA LEU A 209 27.15 0.68 3.79
C LEU A 209 26.01 0.66 4.80
N ASN A 210 25.94 -0.33 5.71
CA ASN A 210 24.75 -0.55 6.52
C ASN A 210 24.34 0.66 7.38
N ALA A 211 25.29 1.32 8.03
CA ALA A 211 25.01 2.53 8.81
C ALA A 211 24.45 3.67 7.95
N HIS A 212 24.99 3.84 6.73
CA HIS A 212 24.51 4.86 5.80
C HIS A 212 23.09 4.52 5.32
N LEU A 213 22.82 3.27 4.94
CA LEU A 213 21.48 2.83 4.51
C LEU A 213 20.44 3.06 5.62
N GLU A 214 20.78 2.78 6.88
CA GLU A 214 19.89 3.04 8.02
C GLU A 214 19.62 4.54 8.22
N GLU A 215 20.64 5.39 8.11
CA GLU A 215 20.49 6.84 8.20
C GLU A 215 19.61 7.39 7.07
N GLU A 216 19.82 6.94 5.83
CA GLU A 216 19.00 7.36 4.70
C GLU A 216 17.53 6.94 4.85
N MET A 217 17.29 5.72 5.33
CA MET A 217 15.94 5.26 5.66
C MET A 217 15.30 6.16 6.72
N ALA A 218 16.03 6.54 7.77
CA ALA A 218 15.53 7.46 8.79
C ALA A 218 15.14 8.83 8.20
N ARG A 219 16.00 9.42 7.35
CA ARG A 219 15.70 10.69 6.66
C ARG A 219 14.46 10.59 5.77
N LEU A 220 14.31 9.50 5.02
CA LEU A 220 13.12 9.29 4.17
C LEU A 220 11.85 9.17 5.00
N ARG A 221 11.91 8.52 6.17
CA ARG A 221 10.78 8.38 7.09
C ARG A 221 10.34 9.72 7.68
N GLU A 222 11.30 10.55 8.08
CA GLU A 222 11.03 11.89 8.62
C GLU A 222 10.37 12.81 7.59
N ALA A 223 10.68 12.63 6.31
CA ALA A 223 10.12 13.44 5.22
C ALA A 223 8.71 13.01 4.77
N VAL A 224 8.14 11.93 5.32
CA VAL A 224 6.85 11.41 4.86
C VAL A 224 5.71 12.35 5.27
N VAL A 225 4.91 12.75 4.28
CA VAL A 225 3.68 13.51 4.47
C VAL A 225 2.48 12.77 3.87
N CYS A 226 1.30 12.99 4.44
CA CYS A 226 0.05 12.49 3.87
C CYS A 226 -0.37 13.38 2.69
N GLU A 227 -0.23 12.85 1.47
CA GLU A 227 -0.55 13.58 0.22
C GLU A 227 -1.99 14.11 0.16
N TRP A 228 -2.93 13.40 0.81
CA TRP A 228 -4.32 13.85 0.92
C TRP A 228 -4.41 15.08 1.81
N THR A 229 -3.81 15.05 2.99
CA THR A 229 -3.78 16.18 3.93
C THR A 229 -3.08 17.38 3.31
N GLU A 230 -1.94 17.18 2.65
CA GLU A 230 -1.22 18.24 1.92
C GLU A 230 -2.12 18.89 0.85
N THR A 231 -2.81 18.07 0.06
CA THR A 231 -3.70 18.56 -1.00
C THR A 231 -4.93 19.30 -0.44
N VAL A 232 -5.57 18.74 0.60
CA VAL A 232 -6.76 19.36 1.23
C VAL A 232 -6.38 20.69 1.89
N ASN A 233 -5.21 20.79 2.50
CA ASN A 233 -4.77 22.01 3.17
C ASN A 233 -4.17 23.07 2.22
N THR A 234 -4.01 22.74 0.93
CA THR A 234 -3.40 23.64 -0.06
C THR A 234 -4.40 23.97 -1.18
N PRO A 235 -5.15 25.09 -1.10
CA PRO A 235 -6.19 25.42 -2.08
C PRO A 235 -5.72 25.42 -3.54
N SER A 236 -4.50 25.88 -3.81
CA SER A 236 -3.92 25.88 -5.16
C SER A 236 -3.67 24.47 -5.71
N ALA A 237 -3.42 23.48 -4.84
CA ALA A 237 -3.28 22.08 -5.22
C ALA A 237 -4.63 21.43 -5.58
N GLN A 238 -5.74 22.02 -5.14
CA GLN A 238 -7.09 21.50 -5.42
C GLN A 238 -7.56 21.83 -6.84
N THR A 239 -7.07 22.91 -7.45
CA THR A 239 -7.47 23.34 -8.80
C THR A 239 -7.28 22.26 -9.85
N ARG A 240 -6.26 21.39 -9.70
CA ARG A 240 -6.01 20.27 -10.63
C ARG A 240 -7.10 19.20 -10.61
N PHE A 241 -7.99 19.19 -9.62
CA PHE A 241 -9.07 18.21 -9.49
C PHE A 241 -10.38 18.65 -10.15
N LYS A 242 -10.54 19.93 -10.44
CA LYS A 242 -11.66 20.40 -11.28
C LYS A 242 -11.57 19.77 -12.67
N HIS A 243 -12.72 19.40 -13.22
CA HIS A 243 -12.79 18.88 -14.58
C HIS A 243 -12.68 20.02 -15.61
N PHE A 244 -13.50 21.06 -15.45
CA PHE A 244 -13.39 22.31 -16.22
C PHE A 244 -12.82 23.43 -15.34
N ILE A 245 -11.98 24.28 -15.92
CA ILE A 245 -11.37 25.42 -15.20
C ILE A 245 -12.40 26.52 -14.92
N ASN A 246 -13.36 26.69 -15.84
CA ASN A 246 -14.31 27.78 -15.90
C ASN A 246 -15.77 27.35 -15.65
N SER A 247 -16.01 26.12 -15.18
CA SER A 247 -17.35 25.59 -14.98
C SER A 247 -17.36 24.55 -13.86
N ASP A 248 -18.44 24.52 -13.09
CA ASP A 248 -18.71 23.49 -12.10
C ASP A 248 -19.50 22.29 -12.69
N LYS A 249 -19.68 22.26 -14.02
CA LYS A 249 -20.26 21.10 -14.71
C LYS A 249 -19.32 19.88 -14.57
N ARG A 250 -19.91 18.70 -14.35
CA ARG A 250 -19.20 17.40 -14.34
C ARG A 250 -18.87 16.95 -15.77
N ASP A 251 -17.95 15.99 -15.90
CA ASP A 251 -17.65 15.37 -17.20
C ASP A 251 -18.85 14.56 -17.71
N PRO A 252 -19.54 14.99 -18.77
CA PRO A 252 -20.70 14.27 -19.28
C PRO A 252 -20.34 12.92 -19.93
N ASN A 253 -19.06 12.68 -20.22
CA ASN A 253 -18.59 11.40 -20.76
C ASN A 253 -18.46 10.30 -19.70
N VAL A 254 -18.46 10.68 -18.41
CA VAL A 254 -18.44 9.73 -17.29
C VAL A 254 -19.87 9.25 -17.05
N GLN A 255 -20.26 8.22 -17.79
CA GLN A 255 -21.55 7.56 -17.66
C GLN A 255 -21.40 6.29 -16.84
N MET A 256 -22.33 6.05 -15.93
CA MET A 256 -22.38 4.86 -15.09
C MET A 256 -23.56 3.98 -15.50
N VAL A 257 -23.38 2.67 -15.45
CA VAL A 257 -24.45 1.68 -15.68
C VAL A 257 -24.62 0.78 -14.46
N PRO A 258 -25.85 0.37 -14.13
CA PRO A 258 -26.10 -0.63 -13.09
C PRO A 258 -25.43 -1.96 -13.43
N GLU A 259 -24.84 -2.60 -12.43
CA GLU A 259 -24.17 -3.90 -12.57
C GLU A 259 -24.27 -4.65 -11.23
N ARG A 260 -25.09 -5.71 -11.19
CA ARG A 260 -25.50 -6.37 -9.94
C ARG A 260 -26.13 -5.34 -8.98
N GLU A 261 -25.79 -5.40 -7.69
CA GLU A 261 -26.24 -4.46 -6.65
C GLU A 261 -25.40 -3.17 -6.60
N GLN A 262 -24.64 -2.88 -7.66
CA GLN A 262 -23.65 -1.79 -7.71
C GLN A 262 -23.70 -1.11 -9.09
N HIS A 263 -22.71 -0.26 -9.39
CA HIS A 263 -22.55 0.36 -10.70
C HIS A 263 -21.09 0.28 -11.18
N ARG A 264 -20.90 0.56 -12.45
CA ARG A 264 -19.59 0.66 -13.10
C ARG A 264 -19.61 1.72 -14.20
N PRO A 265 -18.44 2.19 -14.66
CA PRO A 265 -18.36 2.99 -15.88
C PRO A 265 -18.96 2.23 -17.07
N ALA A 266 -19.71 2.96 -17.90
CA ALA A 266 -20.23 2.47 -19.17
C ALA A 266 -19.07 2.09 -20.11
N THR A 267 -19.15 0.91 -20.71
CA THR A 267 -18.27 0.50 -21.81
C THR A 267 -18.52 1.40 -23.04
N PRO A 268 -17.59 1.47 -24.01
CA PRO A 268 -17.78 2.29 -25.20
C PRO A 268 -19.11 2.07 -25.94
N TYR A 269 -19.65 0.85 -25.92
CA TYR A 269 -20.91 0.49 -26.60
C TYR A 269 -22.18 0.85 -25.81
N GLU A 270 -22.06 1.06 -24.50
CA GLU A 270 -23.18 1.43 -23.62
C GLU A 270 -23.31 2.95 -23.46
N ARG A 271 -22.31 3.72 -23.91
CA ARG A 271 -22.31 5.18 -23.78
C ARG A 271 -23.31 5.80 -24.74
N ILE A 272 -24.15 6.66 -24.20
CA ILE A 272 -25.04 7.52 -24.99
C ILE A 272 -24.20 8.69 -25.52
N PRO A 273 -24.29 9.04 -26.82
CA PRO A 273 -23.58 10.20 -27.37
C PRO A 273 -23.91 11.48 -26.61
N VAL A 274 -22.86 12.21 -26.20
CA VAL A 274 -23.01 13.51 -25.56
C VAL A 274 -22.93 14.59 -26.63
N THR A 275 -23.96 15.42 -26.74
CA THR A 275 -23.94 16.65 -27.55
C THR A 275 -23.84 17.83 -26.60
N LEU A 276 -22.72 18.55 -26.65
CA LEU A 276 -22.60 19.83 -25.95
C LEU A 276 -23.37 20.88 -26.76
N VAL A 277 -24.43 21.42 -26.17
CA VAL A 277 -25.13 22.58 -26.73
C VAL A 277 -24.48 23.82 -26.12
N GLU A 278 -23.96 24.71 -26.96
CA GLU A 278 -23.47 26.01 -26.48
C GLU A 278 -24.66 26.79 -25.92
N ASP A 279 -24.58 27.18 -24.65
CA ASP A 279 -25.52 28.14 -24.08
C ASP A 279 -25.25 29.48 -24.77
N ASN A 280 -26.06 29.82 -25.78
CA ASN A 280 -26.09 31.17 -26.37
C ASN A 280 -26.61 32.15 -25.32
N ALA A 281 -25.70 32.69 -24.51
CA ALA A 281 -25.94 33.83 -23.61
C ALA A 281 -25.42 35.11 -24.26
#